data_AF-A0A9N9T4L3-F1
#
_entry.id   AF-A0A9N9T4L3-F1
#
_cell.length_a   1.000
_cell.length_b   1.000
_cell.length_c   1.000
_cell.angle_alpha   90.00
_cell.angle_beta   90.00
_cell.angle_gamma   90.00
#
_symmetry.space_group_name_H-M   'P 1'
#
loop_
_entity.id
_entity.type
_entity.pdbx_description
1 polymer ?
#
loop_
_entity_poly.entity_id
_entity_poly.type
_entity_poly.pdbx_seq_one_letter_code
_entity_poly.pdbx_strand_id
1 'polypeptide(L)'
;MLLNRHTTKILNSIKNFRSYSSKRGVILGIETSCDDTGCAIVDTDGNILGEALNSQHLIHLNNGGIIPPIAQDLHRKNIEKVVTKAIQNANISFADIDAIATTVKPGLHVVSL
;
A
#
# COMPACT_ATOMS: atom_id res chain seq x y z
N MET A 1 6.78 24.53 41.66
CA MET A 1 5.44 23.90 41.67
C MET A 1 5.56 22.57 40.95
N LEU A 2 5.89 21.50 41.69
CA LEU A 2 6.15 20.17 41.12
C LEU A 2 4.80 19.53 40.76
N LEU A 3 4.53 19.30 39.48
CA LEU A 3 3.37 18.50 39.08
C LEU A 3 3.51 17.09 39.65
N ASN A 4 2.49 16.64 40.38
CA ASN A 4 2.41 15.29 40.91
C ASN A 4 2.52 14.24 39.80
N ARG A 5 3.14 13.09 40.07
CA ARG A 5 3.32 11.99 39.08
C ARG A 5 1.98 11.52 38.47
N HIS A 6 0.89 11.68 39.22
CA HIS A 6 -0.47 11.39 38.76
C HIS A 6 -0.97 12.35 37.68
N THR A 7 -0.73 13.66 37.82
CA THR A 7 -1.12 14.66 36.82
C THR A 7 -0.29 14.55 35.56
N THR A 8 1.00 14.21 35.66
CA THR A 8 1.87 13.96 34.49
C THR A 8 1.40 12.75 33.66
N LYS A 9 0.94 11.67 34.31
CA LYS A 9 0.36 10.50 33.62
C LYS A 9 -0.89 10.85 32.82
N ILE A 10 -1.79 11.64 33.41
CA ILE A 10 -3.04 12.07 32.77
C ILE A 10 -2.73 12.96 31.57
N LEU A 11 -1.82 13.93 31.72
CA LEU A 11 -1.42 14.81 30.62
C LEU A 11 -0.77 14.04 29.46
N ASN A 12 0.05 13.03 29.74
CA ASN A 12 0.63 12.17 28.70
C ASN A 12 -0.44 11.30 28.02
N SER A 13 -1.42 10.78 28.78
CA SER A 13 -2.54 10.03 28.23
C SER A 13 -3.41 10.89 27.30
N ILE A 14 -3.71 12.13 27.70
CA ILE A 14 -4.47 13.08 26.87
C ILE A 14 -3.70 13.47 25.60
N LYS A 15 -2.38 13.68 25.70
CA LYS A 15 -1.52 13.95 24.52
C LYS A 15 -1.50 12.77 23.55
N ASN A 16 -1.35 11.55 24.05
CA ASN A 16 -1.36 10.34 23.21
C ASN A 16 -2.73 10.13 22.55
N PHE A 17 -3.82 10.33 23.28
CA PHE A 17 -5.18 10.22 22.74
C PHE A 17 -5.42 11.22 21.62
N ARG A 18 -5.02 12.48 21.82
CA ARG A 18 -5.18 13.54 20.81
C ARG A 18 -4.32 13.29 19.57
N SER A 19 -3.12 12.73 19.73
CA SER A 19 -2.25 12.32 18.63
C SER A 19 -2.88 11.20 17.78
N TYR A 20 -3.48 10.19 18.43
CA TYR A 20 -4.15 9.09 17.75
C TYR A 20 -5.39 9.54 16.98
N SER A 21 -6.12 10.54 17.49
CA SER A 21 -7.28 11.12 16.82
C SER A 21 -6.90 12.01 15.62
N SER A 22 -5.65 12.45 15.49
CA SER A 22 -5.19 13.34 14.41
C SER A 22 -4.27 12.67 13.39
N LYS A 23 -3.76 11.47 13.66
CA LYS A 23 -2.90 10.75 12.72
C LYS A 23 -3.78 10.21 11.59
N ARG A 24 -3.53 10.66 10.37
CA ARG A 24 -4.11 10.05 9.17
C ARG A 24 -3.49 8.67 9.00
N GLY A 25 -4.33 7.66 8.80
CA GLY A 25 -3.83 6.31 8.52
C GLY A 25 -3.22 6.26 7.12
N VAL A 26 -2.13 5.53 6.95
CA VAL A 26 -1.44 5.34 5.66
C VAL A 26 -1.61 3.89 5.22
N ILE A 27 -2.20 3.69 4.04
CA ILE A 27 -2.60 2.37 3.53
C ILE A 27 -1.87 2.10 2.21
N LEU A 28 -1.22 0.94 2.12
CA LEU A 28 -0.64 0.42 0.89
C LEU A 28 -1.66 -0.48 0.17
N GLY A 29 -2.14 -0.06 -1.00
CA GLY A 29 -2.97 -0.88 -1.89
C GLY A 29 -2.13 -1.60 -2.94
N ILE A 30 -2.41 -2.88 -3.18
CA ILE A 30 -1.78 -3.70 -4.21
C ILE A 30 -2.86 -4.29 -5.12
N GLU A 31 -2.69 -4.11 -6.43
CA GLU A 31 -3.60 -4.56 -7.48
C GLU A 31 -2.87 -5.51 -8.45
N THR A 32 -3.36 -6.74 -8.55
CA THR A 32 -2.79 -7.82 -9.41
C THR A 32 -3.87 -8.74 -9.99
N SER A 33 -5.10 -8.26 -10.23
CA SER A 33 -6.22 -9.12 -10.63
C SER A 33 -6.14 -9.64 -12.07
N CYS A 34 -5.37 -8.99 -12.96
CA CYS A 34 -5.40 -9.24 -14.39
C CYS A 34 -3.99 -9.21 -15.02
N ASP A 35 -3.64 -8.16 -15.75
CA ASP A 35 -2.37 -8.00 -16.49
C ASP A 35 -1.56 -6.77 -16.05
N ASP A 36 -2.01 -6.04 -15.04
CA ASP A 36 -1.28 -4.91 -14.47
C ASP A 36 -0.82 -5.22 -13.04
N THR A 37 0.43 -4.86 -12.73
CA THR A 37 0.92 -4.86 -11.34
C THR A 37 0.90 -3.42 -10.85
N GLY A 38 -0.10 -3.09 -10.05
CA GLY A 38 -0.34 -1.74 -9.54
C GLY A 38 -0.10 -1.65 -8.04
N CYS A 39 0.38 -0.49 -7.60
CA CYS A 39 0.48 -0.17 -6.19
C CYS A 39 0.21 1.31 -5.95
N ALA A 40 -0.53 1.63 -4.88
CA ALA A 40 -0.77 3.00 -4.44
C ALA A 40 -0.70 3.11 -2.92
N ILE A 41 -0.25 4.25 -2.43
CA ILE A 41 -0.27 4.63 -1.02
C ILE A 41 -1.30 5.73 -0.87
N VAL A 42 -2.30 5.50 -0.02
CA VAL A 42 -3.38 6.45 0.24
C VAL A 42 -3.48 6.78 1.72
N ASP A 43 -3.91 7.99 2.03
CA ASP A 43 -4.29 8.34 3.40
C ASP A 43 -5.78 8.06 3.67
N THR A 44 -6.18 8.09 4.95
CA THR A 44 -7.59 7.89 5.35
C THR A 44 -8.55 8.98 4.86
N ASP A 45 -8.03 10.09 4.35
CA ASP A 45 -8.83 11.16 3.75
C ASP A 45 -9.02 10.93 2.23
N GLY A 46 -8.43 9.86 1.68
CA GLY A 46 -8.53 9.46 0.27
C GLY A 46 -7.49 10.11 -0.64
N ASN A 47 -6.47 10.76 -0.08
CA ASN A 47 -5.41 11.38 -0.89
C ASN A 47 -4.41 10.30 -1.34
N ILE A 48 -4.03 10.33 -2.61
CA ILE A 48 -2.93 9.51 -3.15
C ILE A 48 -1.62 10.18 -2.78
N LEU A 49 -0.81 9.51 -1.95
CA LEU A 49 0.51 9.98 -1.55
C LEU A 49 1.57 9.58 -2.57
N GLY A 50 1.43 8.40 -3.17
CA GLY A 50 2.32 7.93 -4.24
C GLY A 50 1.82 6.63 -4.85
N GLU A 51 2.09 6.41 -6.14
CA GLU A 51 1.65 5.24 -6.88
C GLU A 51 2.69 4.79 -7.91
N ALA A 52 2.56 3.55 -8.35
CA ALA A 52 3.36 2.98 -9.44
C ALA A 52 2.57 1.87 -10.15
N LEU A 53 2.84 1.74 -11.44
CA LEU A 53 2.21 0.74 -12.31
C LEU A 53 3.28 0.06 -13.16
N ASN A 54 3.15 -1.25 -13.33
CA ASN A 54 3.82 -1.98 -14.39
C ASN A 54 2.80 -2.76 -15.21
N SER A 55 2.61 -2.34 -16.46
CA SER A 55 1.63 -2.91 -17.36
C SER A 55 2.23 -3.97 -18.27
N GLN A 56 1.50 -5.09 -18.43
CA GLN A 56 1.88 -6.21 -19.30
C GLN A 56 1.18 -6.13 -20.66
N HIS A 57 0.48 -5.02 -20.95
CA HIS A 57 -0.33 -4.83 -22.15
C HIS A 57 0.39 -5.23 -23.45
N LEU A 58 1.64 -4.79 -23.65
CA LEU A 58 2.41 -5.10 -24.86
C LEU A 58 2.72 -6.60 -25.02
N ILE A 59 2.91 -7.31 -23.91
CA ILE A 59 3.17 -8.76 -23.92
C ILE A 59 1.89 -9.48 -24.36
N HIS A 60 0.75 -9.14 -23.76
CA HIS A 60 -0.51 -9.82 -24.06
C HIS A 60 -1.10 -9.44 -25.43
N LEU A 61 -0.86 -8.23 -25.92
CA LEU A 61 -1.21 -7.84 -27.29
C LEU A 61 -0.54 -8.74 -28.33
N ASN A 62 0.76 -8.98 -28.19
CA ASN A 62 1.52 -9.82 -29.14
C ASN A 62 1.09 -11.30 -29.11
N ASN A 63 0.43 -11.72 -28.03
CA ASN A 63 0.00 -13.07 -27.78
C ASN A 63 -1.50 -13.31 -28.06
N GLY A 64 -2.23 -12.28 -28.52
CA GLY A 64 -3.66 -12.38 -28.84
C GLY A 64 -4.59 -12.41 -27.62
N GLY A 65 -4.08 -12.05 -26.44
CA GLY A 65 -4.85 -12.01 -25.21
C GLY A 65 -4.02 -12.30 -23.95
N ILE A 66 -4.72 -12.28 -22.81
CA ILE A 66 -4.12 -12.52 -21.51
C ILE A 66 -3.82 -14.01 -21.34
N ILE A 67 -2.57 -14.31 -21.03
CA ILE A 67 -2.10 -15.67 -20.75
C ILE A 67 -1.85 -15.78 -19.24
N PRO A 68 -2.73 -16.45 -18.48
CA PRO A 68 -2.70 -16.38 -17.01
C PRO A 68 -1.35 -16.78 -16.38
N PRO A 69 -0.67 -17.87 -16.81
CA PRO A 69 0.64 -18.21 -16.25
C PRO A 69 1.72 -17.15 -16.48
N ILE A 70 1.68 -16.45 -17.62
CA ILE A 70 2.61 -15.35 -17.93
C ILE A 70 2.28 -14.15 -17.04
N ALA A 71 1.00 -13.81 -16.90
CA ALA A 71 0.59 -12.69 -16.08
C ALA A 71 0.99 -12.87 -14.60
N GLN A 72 0.78 -14.07 -14.05
CA GLN A 72 1.20 -14.44 -12.70
C GLN A 72 2.72 -14.29 -12.50
N ASP A 73 3.53 -14.76 -13.44
CA ASP A 73 4.98 -14.66 -13.36
C ASP A 73 5.46 -13.20 -13.42
N LEU A 74 4.82 -12.41 -14.28
CA LEU A 74 5.10 -10.98 -14.38
C LEU A 74 4.68 -10.21 -13.13
N HIS A 75 3.56 -10.54 -12.47
CA HIS A 75 3.23 -9.95 -11.17
C HIS A 75 4.33 -10.23 -10.12
N ARG A 76 4.76 -11.49 -10.00
CA ARG A 76 5.82 -11.89 -9.04
C ARG A 76 7.13 -11.13 -9.28
N LYS A 77 7.52 -10.96 -10.55
CA LYS A 77 8.76 -10.26 -10.93
C LYS A 77 8.70 -8.75 -10.67
N ASN A 78 7.52 -8.16 -10.59
CA ASN A 78 7.36 -6.71 -10.59
C ASN A 78 6.79 -6.13 -9.30
N ILE A 79 6.23 -6.94 -8.40
CA ILE A 79 5.59 -6.45 -7.17
C ILE A 79 6.53 -5.63 -6.29
N GLU A 80 7.75 -6.11 -6.04
CA GLU A 80 8.75 -5.40 -5.24
C GLU A 80 9.11 -4.04 -5.87
N LYS A 81 9.26 -4.01 -7.21
CA LYS A 81 9.59 -2.80 -7.96
C LYS A 81 8.49 -1.75 -7.85
N VAL A 82 7.22 -2.14 -8.02
CA VAL A 82 6.10 -1.18 -7.95
C VAL A 82 5.87 -0.70 -6.52
N VAL A 83 5.96 -1.57 -5.51
CA VAL A 83 5.84 -1.17 -4.09
C VAL A 83 6.96 -0.19 -3.71
N THR A 84 8.20 -0.53 -4.04
CA THR A 84 9.36 0.35 -3.77
C THR A 84 9.18 1.71 -4.45
N LYS A 85 8.71 1.73 -5.70
CA LYS A 85 8.49 2.97 -6.44
C LYS A 85 7.35 3.81 -5.85
N ALA A 86 6.25 3.18 -5.43
CA ALA A 86 5.14 3.87 -4.77
C ALA A 86 5.60 4.53 -3.45
N ILE A 87 6.37 3.81 -2.63
CA ILE A 87 6.94 4.32 -1.36
C ILE A 87 7.88 5.50 -1.61
N GLN A 88 8.77 5.39 -2.61
CA GLN A 88 9.64 6.49 -3.01
C GLN A 88 8.85 7.71 -3.49
N ASN A 89 7.80 7.50 -4.29
CA ASN A 89 6.95 8.57 -4.79
C ASN A 89 6.15 9.25 -3.66
N ALA A 90 5.75 8.49 -2.63
CA ALA A 90 5.09 9.00 -1.43
C ALA A 90 6.05 9.68 -0.44
N ASN A 91 7.37 9.53 -0.62
CA ASN A 91 8.40 10.05 0.27
C ASN A 91 8.19 9.63 1.75
N ILE A 92 7.83 8.36 1.96
CA ILE A 92 7.67 7.73 3.28
C ILE A 92 8.59 6.52 3.42
N SER A 93 8.66 5.95 4.62
CA SER A 93 9.28 4.66 4.86
C SER A 93 8.24 3.54 4.98
N PHE A 94 8.65 2.28 4.86
CA PHE A 94 7.78 1.13 5.13
C PHE A 94 7.20 1.14 6.56
N ALA A 95 7.90 1.74 7.53
CA ALA A 95 7.46 1.80 8.92
C ALA A 95 6.27 2.76 9.14
N ASP A 96 5.99 3.62 8.16
CA ASP A 96 4.88 4.58 8.22
C ASP A 96 3.55 3.98 7.74
N ILE A 97 3.58 2.80 7.11
CA ILE A 97 2.39 2.10 6.59
C ILE A 97 1.64 1.43 7.75
N ASP A 98 0.38 1.81 7.95
CA ASP A 98 -0.48 1.28 9.01
C ASP A 98 -1.24 0.02 8.57
N ALA A 99 -1.50 -0.15 7.27
CA ALA A 99 -2.20 -1.32 6.72
C ALA A 99 -1.81 -1.63 5.28
N ILE A 100 -1.98 -2.90 4.88
CA ILE A 100 -1.81 -3.37 3.51
C ILE A 100 -3.14 -3.94 3.03
N ALA A 101 -3.65 -3.41 1.91
CA ALA A 101 -4.81 -3.87 1.20
C ALA A 101 -4.39 -4.54 -0.11
N THR A 102 -4.99 -5.68 -0.42
CA THR A 102 -4.71 -6.43 -1.64
C THR A 102 -6.01 -6.86 -2.31
N THR A 103 -6.02 -6.90 -3.63
CA THR A 103 -7.16 -7.41 -4.39
C THR A 103 -7.25 -8.93 -4.26
N VAL A 104 -8.35 -9.40 -3.66
CA VAL A 104 -8.60 -10.83 -3.41
C VAL A 104 -9.47 -11.44 -4.51
N LYS A 105 -10.48 -10.71 -5.01
CA LYS A 105 -11.43 -11.16 -6.04
C LYS A 105 -12.30 -10.01 -6.56
N PRO A 106 -12.95 -10.17 -7.74
CA PRO A 106 -12.70 -11.20 -8.75
C PRO A 106 -11.32 -11.00 -9.41
N GLY A 107 -10.84 -12.00 -10.14
CA GLY A 107 -9.54 -11.89 -10.83
C GLY A 107 -8.97 -13.25 -11.23
N LEU A 108 -7.89 -13.22 -11.97
CA LEU A 108 -7.05 -14.40 -12.21
C LEU A 108 -6.47 -14.85 -10.88
N HIS A 109 -6.39 -16.16 -10.66
CA HIS A 109 -5.66 -16.71 -9.51
C HIS A 109 -4.20 -16.30 -9.62
N VAL A 110 -3.75 -15.31 -8.87
CA VAL A 110 -2.31 -15.09 -8.72
C VAL A 110 -1.81 -16.14 -7.75
N VAL A 111 -0.76 -16.88 -8.14
CA VAL A 111 -0.08 -17.84 -7.25
C VAL A 111 0.22 -17.12 -5.93
N SER A 112 -0.13 -17.71 -4.80
CA SER A 112 0.05 -17.13 -3.46
C SER A 112 1.37 -16.35 -3.38
N LEU A 113 1.26 -15.04 -3.10
CA LEU A 113 2.38 -14.17 -2.73
C LEU A 113 3.03 -14.68 -1.43
#